data_AF-A0A6N7GSQ6-F1
#
_entry.id   AF-A0A6N7GSQ6-F1
#
_cell.length_a   1.000
_cell.length_b   1.000
_cell.length_c   1.000
_cell.angle_alpha   90.00
_cell.angle_beta   90.00
_cell.angle_gamma   90.00
#
_symmetry.space_group_name_H-M   'P 1'
#
loop_
_entity.id
_entity.type
_entity.pdbx_description
1 polymer ?
#
loop_
_entity_poly.entity_id
_entity_poly.type
_entity_poly.pdbx_seq_one_letter_code
_entity_poly.pdbx_strand_id
1 'polypeptide(L)'
;MQQADPVPRALLPRPERAARPWRVVEKETFSAEADRKLRRAAANQYRKDNRMQVIVRAGVAAASVVAAAGLATQVSAQPSVEQFYKGKTVDVIIGYPPAGSNDTYARALARHLGKHIPGRPNVVPKNMPGAGSFLAVNNVYSVAPKDGTVLALGAPTLALDERLGTSNVRFKTAEFGWVGRVDSLINIVFMWHTSKVKTFADAQKYESTLSGTGAGSTVSIYPTVMNNVFKTKFKLVMGYKGSAAAQLAVERGEVEGHSTSWTAVKVGHPDWWPTKKISILVQFGLKRHPELPGIPTAVDLARDDDEKQALSAIMAASEIGTAFFTAPGVPPDRLAALRRAFDATMKDPEFLADTAKIKLTVGPMTGEALQKLVTSVSNLSPEMLAKVRAAYTTGKQ
;
A
#
# COMPACT_ATOMS: atom_id res chain seq x y z
N MET A 1 -7.13 57.46 -17.00
CA MET A 1 -5.84 57.38 -16.26
C MET A 1 -5.50 55.90 -16.14
N GLN A 2 -4.38 55.33 -16.59
CA GLN A 2 -3.17 55.83 -17.25
C GLN A 2 -2.51 54.59 -17.90
N GLN A 3 -1.96 54.74 -19.11
CA GLN A 3 -1.23 53.71 -19.89
C GLN A 3 0.19 53.46 -19.34
N ALA A 4 0.75 52.27 -19.62
CA ALA A 4 2.19 52.08 -19.83
C ALA A 4 2.48 50.83 -20.70
N ASP A 5 3.28 51.03 -21.75
CA ASP A 5 3.74 50.10 -22.80
C ASP A 5 4.95 49.22 -22.41
N PRO A 6 5.30 48.15 -23.18
CA PRO A 6 6.46 47.27 -22.95
C PRO A 6 7.56 47.36 -24.02
N VAL A 7 8.85 47.33 -23.64
CA VAL A 7 10.04 47.23 -24.55
C VAL A 7 11.29 46.71 -23.76
N PRO A 8 12.38 46.13 -24.32
CA PRO A 8 12.62 45.20 -25.46
C PRO A 8 13.52 43.96 -25.17
N ARG A 9 13.67 43.11 -26.19
CA ARG A 9 14.62 41.99 -26.41
C ARG A 9 16.11 42.37 -26.40
N ALA A 10 16.97 41.42 -25.98
CA ALA A 10 18.41 41.40 -26.24
C ALA A 10 18.85 40.08 -26.94
N LEU A 11 19.79 40.22 -27.88
CA LEU A 11 20.40 39.23 -28.77
C LEU A 11 21.68 38.62 -28.16
N LEU A 12 22.03 37.38 -28.54
CA LEU A 12 23.41 36.88 -28.54
C LEU A 12 23.72 36.06 -29.82
N PRO A 13 24.98 36.06 -30.33
CA PRO A 13 25.31 35.78 -31.74
C PRO A 13 25.87 34.37 -32.02
N ARG A 14 25.81 33.94 -33.30
CA ARG A 14 26.43 32.72 -33.86
C ARG A 14 27.73 33.05 -34.61
N PRO A 15 28.75 32.16 -34.65
CA PRO A 15 29.92 32.33 -35.51
C PRO A 15 29.81 31.61 -36.87
N GLU A 16 30.45 32.24 -37.86
CA GLU A 16 30.44 32.00 -39.31
C GLU A 16 31.35 30.86 -39.81
N ARG A 17 31.03 30.35 -41.01
CA ARG A 17 31.93 29.55 -41.87
C ARG A 17 32.71 30.49 -42.80
N ALA A 18 34.01 30.30 -42.91
CA ALA A 18 34.84 30.93 -43.96
C ALA A 18 35.64 29.87 -44.72
N ALA A 19 35.37 29.75 -46.02
CA ALA A 19 36.16 29.00 -46.99
C ALA A 19 37.19 29.92 -47.65
N ARG A 20 38.42 29.44 -47.90
CA ARG A 20 39.40 30.11 -48.78
C ARG A 20 40.16 29.09 -49.64
N PRO A 21 40.62 29.49 -50.84
CA PRO A 21 40.76 28.60 -51.99
C PRO A 21 42.19 28.13 -52.26
N TRP A 22 42.28 27.05 -53.05
CA TRP A 22 43.47 26.32 -53.45
C TRP A 22 44.36 27.11 -54.43
N ARG A 23 45.68 27.11 -54.19
CA ARG A 23 46.71 27.41 -55.21
C ARG A 23 47.37 26.11 -55.64
N VAL A 24 47.37 25.88 -56.95
CA VAL A 24 48.12 24.82 -57.62
C VAL A 24 49.59 25.26 -57.71
N VAL A 25 50.51 24.42 -57.24
CA VAL A 25 51.96 24.57 -57.44
C VAL A 25 52.43 23.38 -58.27
N GLU A 26 53.13 23.68 -59.35
CA GLU A 26 53.67 22.74 -60.34
C GLU A 26 54.68 21.75 -59.76
N LYS A 27 54.76 20.59 -60.41
CA LYS A 27 55.55 19.41 -60.03
C LYS A 27 57.03 19.62 -60.33
N GLU A 28 57.88 19.64 -59.30
CA GLU A 28 59.29 19.28 -59.42
C GLU A 28 59.46 17.77 -59.25
N THR A 29 60.02 17.13 -60.26
CA THR A 29 60.26 15.68 -60.32
C THR A 29 61.43 15.29 -59.41
N PHE A 30 61.12 14.77 -58.23
CA PHE A 30 62.10 14.10 -57.36
C PHE A 30 62.65 12.83 -58.04
N SER A 31 63.98 12.69 -58.05
CA SER A 31 64.70 11.52 -58.58
C SER A 31 64.18 10.21 -57.99
N ALA A 32 63.94 9.21 -58.85
CA ALA A 32 63.43 7.87 -58.51
C ALA A 32 64.26 7.13 -57.44
N GLU A 33 65.50 7.56 -57.21
CA GLU A 33 66.38 6.98 -56.20
C GLU A 33 66.03 7.41 -54.77
N ALA A 34 65.56 8.65 -54.58
CA ALA A 34 65.14 9.17 -53.28
C ALA A 34 63.85 8.48 -52.80
N ASP A 35 62.90 8.28 -53.71
CA ASP A 35 61.64 7.58 -53.44
C ASP A 35 61.87 6.11 -53.05
N ARG A 36 62.85 5.45 -53.69
CA ARG A 36 63.20 4.05 -53.37
C ARG A 36 63.81 3.89 -51.97
N LYS A 37 64.62 4.85 -51.51
CA LYS A 37 65.19 4.83 -50.15
C LYS A 37 64.12 5.10 -49.08
N LEU A 38 63.23 6.07 -49.31
CA LEU A 38 62.13 6.39 -48.41
C LEU A 38 61.14 5.22 -48.26
N ARG A 39 60.79 4.55 -49.36
CA ARG A 39 59.92 3.36 -49.33
C ARG A 39 60.53 2.19 -48.56
N ARG A 40 61.86 1.98 -48.64
CA ARG A 40 62.56 0.95 -47.86
C ARG A 40 62.61 1.29 -46.36
N ALA A 41 62.82 2.55 -46.02
CA ALA A 41 62.80 3.00 -44.62
C ALA A 41 61.40 2.85 -44.00
N ALA A 42 60.36 3.28 -44.72
CA ALA A 42 58.96 3.14 -44.29
C ALA A 42 58.55 1.66 -44.10
N ALA A 43 58.95 0.77 -45.03
CA ALA A 43 58.64 -0.65 -44.92
C ALA A 43 59.32 -1.33 -43.70
N ASN A 44 60.54 -0.92 -43.35
CA ASN A 44 61.24 -1.43 -42.16
C ASN A 44 60.66 -0.89 -40.85
N GLN A 45 60.21 0.37 -40.83
CA GLN A 45 59.51 0.96 -39.68
C GLN A 45 58.18 0.23 -39.43
N TYR A 46 57.39 0.03 -40.49
CA TYR A 46 56.11 -0.67 -40.43
C TYR A 46 56.24 -2.12 -39.92
N ARG A 47 57.33 -2.82 -40.30
CA ARG A 47 57.62 -4.19 -39.86
C ARG A 47 57.99 -4.29 -38.38
N LYS A 48 58.63 -3.25 -37.81
CA LYS A 48 58.95 -3.17 -36.37
C LYS A 48 57.70 -2.86 -35.55
N ASP A 49 56.88 -1.92 -35.99
CA ASP A 49 55.65 -1.53 -35.28
C ASP A 49 54.63 -2.67 -35.23
N ASN A 50 54.52 -3.46 -36.32
CA ASN A 50 53.59 -4.59 -36.37
C ASN A 50 54.04 -5.77 -35.47
N ARG A 51 55.36 -6.00 -35.30
CA ARG A 51 55.88 -7.00 -34.34
C ARG A 51 55.64 -6.60 -32.89
N MET A 52 55.74 -5.30 -32.59
CA MET A 52 55.49 -4.75 -31.26
C MET A 52 53.99 -4.82 -30.90
N GLN A 53 53.09 -4.57 -31.85
CA GLN A 53 51.64 -4.71 -31.64
C GLN A 53 51.18 -6.16 -31.41
N VAL A 54 51.81 -7.14 -32.05
CA VAL A 54 51.45 -8.57 -31.87
C VAL A 54 51.88 -9.08 -30.49
N ILE A 55 53.04 -8.66 -29.96
CA ILE A 55 53.53 -9.08 -28.64
C ILE A 55 52.69 -8.45 -27.51
N VAL A 56 52.27 -7.19 -27.66
CA VAL A 56 51.39 -6.52 -26.67
C VAL A 56 49.98 -7.11 -26.68
N ARG A 57 49.44 -7.49 -27.84
CA ARG A 57 48.11 -8.13 -27.94
C ARG A 57 48.09 -9.55 -27.38
N ALA A 58 49.18 -10.30 -27.49
CA ALA A 58 49.30 -11.64 -26.91
C ALA A 58 49.38 -11.62 -25.37
N GLY A 59 50.05 -10.62 -24.77
CA GLY A 59 50.12 -10.44 -23.31
C GLY A 59 48.80 -10.03 -22.67
N VAL A 60 48.01 -9.18 -23.34
CA VAL A 60 46.69 -8.73 -22.85
C VAL A 60 45.64 -9.85 -22.93
N ALA A 61 45.72 -10.74 -23.93
CA ALA A 61 44.79 -11.87 -24.05
C ALA A 61 45.00 -12.93 -22.93
N ALA A 62 46.23 -13.21 -22.53
CA ALA A 62 46.52 -14.17 -21.46
C ALA A 62 46.16 -13.65 -20.05
N ALA A 63 46.32 -12.35 -19.79
CA ALA A 63 45.90 -11.73 -18.54
C ALA A 63 44.36 -11.61 -18.41
N SER A 64 43.65 -11.54 -19.54
CA SER A 64 42.18 -11.44 -19.55
C SER A 64 41.48 -12.77 -19.24
N VAL A 65 42.10 -13.91 -19.56
CA VAL A 65 41.52 -15.25 -19.30
C VAL A 65 41.69 -15.65 -17.83
N VAL A 66 42.78 -15.23 -17.16
CA VAL A 66 42.98 -15.49 -15.72
C VAL A 66 42.14 -14.54 -14.84
N ALA A 67 41.91 -13.29 -15.28
CA ALA A 67 41.02 -12.37 -14.59
C ALA A 67 39.52 -12.70 -14.78
N ALA A 68 39.13 -13.34 -15.89
CA ALA A 68 37.76 -13.77 -16.14
C ALA A 68 37.37 -15.06 -15.38
N ALA A 69 38.34 -15.88 -14.95
CA ALA A 69 38.08 -17.09 -14.17
C ALA A 69 37.89 -16.83 -12.66
N GLY A 70 38.31 -15.67 -12.13
CA GLY A 70 38.18 -15.32 -10.71
C GLY A 70 36.90 -14.57 -10.33
N LEU A 71 36.11 -14.11 -11.31
CA LEU A 71 34.90 -13.29 -11.07
C LEU A 71 33.59 -14.07 -11.28
N ALA A 72 33.65 -15.33 -11.71
CA ALA A 72 32.51 -16.21 -11.76
C ALA A 72 32.42 -17.00 -10.44
N THR A 73 31.33 -16.78 -9.68
CA THR A 73 30.93 -17.50 -8.45
C THR A 73 31.36 -16.94 -7.09
N GLN A 74 31.14 -15.65 -6.85
CA GLN A 74 30.56 -15.25 -5.56
C GLN A 74 29.05 -15.06 -5.74
N VAL A 75 28.35 -16.16 -6.04
CA VAL A 75 26.95 -16.27 -5.58
C VAL A 75 27.06 -16.30 -4.06
N SER A 76 26.97 -15.14 -3.43
CA SER A 76 26.68 -15.06 -2.00
C SER A 76 25.46 -15.93 -1.80
N ALA A 77 25.66 -17.12 -1.22
CA ALA A 77 24.57 -17.99 -0.85
C ALA A 77 23.71 -17.18 0.12
N GLN A 78 22.61 -16.64 -0.39
CA GLN A 78 21.67 -15.92 0.46
C GLN A 78 21.34 -16.85 1.62
N PRO A 79 21.46 -16.39 2.88
CA PRO A 79 21.20 -17.25 4.02
C PRO A 79 19.83 -17.88 3.84
N SER A 80 19.70 -19.16 4.19
CA SER A 80 18.39 -19.81 4.14
C SER A 80 17.36 -19.00 4.94
N VAL A 81 16.08 -19.14 4.63
CA VAL A 81 15.00 -18.43 5.33
C VAL A 81 15.12 -18.60 6.84
N GLU A 82 15.41 -19.82 7.28
CA GLU A 82 15.63 -20.13 8.69
C GLU A 82 16.82 -19.37 9.28
N GLN A 83 17.99 -19.42 8.62
CA GLN A 83 19.18 -18.73 9.13
C GLN A 83 19.01 -17.21 9.14
N PHE A 84 18.26 -16.66 8.18
CA PHE A 84 18.00 -15.23 8.11
C PHE A 84 17.15 -14.72 9.27
N TYR A 85 16.06 -15.43 9.59
CA TYR A 85 15.14 -15.03 10.67
C TYR A 85 15.62 -15.46 12.06
N LYS A 86 16.59 -16.38 12.17
CA LYS A 86 17.15 -16.81 13.46
C LYS A 86 17.72 -15.60 14.23
N GLY A 87 17.21 -15.37 15.43
CA GLY A 87 17.60 -14.24 16.28
C GLY A 87 17.12 -12.86 15.79
N LYS A 88 16.29 -12.80 14.74
CA LYS A 88 15.66 -11.54 14.29
C LYS A 88 14.40 -11.23 15.08
N THR A 89 13.99 -9.98 14.96
CA THR A 89 12.64 -9.52 15.33
C THR A 89 11.90 -9.13 14.06
N VAL A 90 10.66 -9.59 13.95
CA VAL A 90 9.69 -9.15 12.93
C VAL A 90 8.77 -8.14 13.58
N ASP A 91 8.82 -6.91 13.11
CA ASP A 91 7.93 -5.85 13.58
C ASP A 91 6.56 -5.98 12.89
N VAL A 92 5.48 -5.79 13.65
CA VAL A 92 4.12 -5.67 13.12
C VAL A 92 3.65 -4.24 13.32
N ILE A 93 3.76 -3.42 12.28
CA ILE A 93 3.36 -2.01 12.31
C ILE A 93 1.83 -1.92 12.17
N ILE A 94 1.18 -1.36 13.19
CA ILE A 94 -0.27 -1.23 13.27
C ILE A 94 -0.63 0.23 13.00
N GLY A 95 -1.34 0.52 11.91
CA GLY A 95 -1.74 1.88 11.54
C GLY A 95 -2.79 2.54 12.43
N TYR A 96 -3.08 1.96 13.59
CA TYR A 96 -4.15 2.36 14.50
C TYR A 96 -3.67 2.44 15.95
N PRO A 97 -4.35 3.24 16.80
CA PRO A 97 -4.04 3.30 18.23
C PRO A 97 -4.23 1.95 18.95
N PRO A 98 -3.61 1.77 20.12
CA PRO A 98 -3.84 0.60 20.97
C PRO A 98 -5.31 0.40 21.34
N ALA A 99 -5.67 -0.84 21.71
CA ALA A 99 -6.99 -1.25 22.19
C ALA A 99 -8.16 -1.19 21.17
N GLY A 100 -7.89 -0.86 19.90
CA GLY A 100 -8.84 -1.06 18.81
C GLY A 100 -8.92 -2.52 18.34
N SER A 101 -9.91 -2.86 17.52
CA SER A 101 -10.04 -4.22 16.94
C SER A 101 -8.79 -4.64 16.16
N ASN A 102 -8.25 -3.74 15.32
CA ASN A 102 -7.03 -3.97 14.56
C ASN A 102 -5.79 -4.23 15.45
N ASP A 103 -5.65 -3.51 16.55
CA ASP A 103 -4.57 -3.74 17.53
C ASP A 103 -4.73 -5.10 18.22
N THR A 104 -5.97 -5.46 18.56
CA THR A 104 -6.31 -6.74 19.18
C THR A 104 -5.96 -7.91 18.26
N TYR A 105 -6.33 -7.83 16.96
CA TYR A 105 -5.96 -8.84 15.96
C TYR A 105 -4.45 -8.93 15.75
N ALA A 106 -3.75 -7.80 15.61
CA ALA A 106 -2.30 -7.82 15.41
C ALA A 106 -1.54 -8.41 16.61
N ARG A 107 -1.97 -8.11 17.84
CA ARG A 107 -1.38 -8.70 19.04
C ARG A 107 -1.70 -10.19 19.16
N ALA A 108 -2.92 -10.61 18.80
CA ALA A 108 -3.27 -12.03 18.75
C ALA A 108 -2.41 -12.77 17.72
N LEU A 109 -2.27 -12.25 16.51
CA LEU A 109 -1.41 -12.82 15.48
C LEU A 109 0.06 -12.88 15.95
N ALA A 110 0.60 -11.80 16.50
CA ALA A 110 2.01 -11.73 16.89
C ALA A 110 2.41 -12.76 17.95
N ARG A 111 1.53 -13.09 18.90
CA ARG A 111 1.79 -14.13 19.91
C ARG A 111 2.02 -15.52 19.27
N HIS A 112 1.42 -15.77 18.11
CA HIS A 112 1.40 -17.08 17.48
C HIS A 112 2.19 -17.17 16.17
N LEU A 113 2.45 -16.08 15.49
CA LEU A 113 3.08 -16.11 14.16
C LEU A 113 4.55 -16.55 14.22
N GLY A 114 5.29 -16.14 15.25
CA GLY A 114 6.72 -16.39 15.37
C GLY A 114 7.08 -17.88 15.36
N LYS A 115 6.25 -18.76 15.95
CA LYS A 115 6.48 -20.23 15.94
C LYS A 115 6.41 -20.83 14.53
N HIS A 116 5.73 -20.17 13.60
CA HIS A 116 5.51 -20.66 12.23
C HIS A 116 6.46 -20.04 11.20
N ILE A 117 7.14 -18.94 11.54
CA ILE A 117 8.20 -18.38 10.68
C ILE A 117 9.47 -19.22 10.87
N PRO A 118 10.14 -19.70 9.80
CA PRO A 118 11.41 -20.40 9.92
C PRO A 118 12.41 -19.57 10.72
N GLY A 119 13.23 -20.19 11.57
CA GLY A 119 14.16 -19.48 12.46
C GLY A 119 13.50 -18.92 13.74
N ARG A 120 12.17 -19.00 13.86
CA ARG A 120 11.36 -18.67 15.04
C ARG A 120 11.68 -17.27 15.62
N PRO A 121 11.62 -16.20 14.81
CA PRO A 121 11.90 -14.84 15.27
C PRO A 121 10.87 -14.38 16.30
N ASN A 122 11.26 -13.38 17.09
CA ASN A 122 10.30 -12.64 17.90
C ASN A 122 9.39 -11.82 16.99
N VAL A 123 8.10 -11.71 17.33
CA VAL A 123 7.15 -10.88 16.57
C VAL A 123 6.61 -9.80 17.50
N VAL A 124 6.84 -8.52 17.14
CA VAL A 124 6.59 -7.39 18.05
C VAL A 124 5.60 -6.40 17.43
N PRO A 125 4.40 -6.24 18.01
CA PRO A 125 3.43 -5.21 17.63
C PRO A 125 3.91 -3.80 17.97
N LYS A 126 3.80 -2.86 17.01
CA LYS A 126 4.12 -1.44 17.17
C LYS A 126 3.03 -0.57 16.56
N ASN A 127 2.36 0.26 17.37
CA ASN A 127 1.33 1.18 16.88
C ASN A 127 1.98 2.42 16.25
N MET A 128 1.55 2.77 15.03
CA MET A 128 1.92 3.99 14.30
C MET A 128 0.65 4.65 13.74
N PRO A 129 -0.22 5.21 14.62
CA PRO A 129 -1.48 5.80 14.20
C PRO A 129 -1.28 7.13 13.46
N GLY A 130 -2.11 7.38 12.45
CA GLY A 130 -2.15 8.67 11.76
C GLY A 130 -2.90 8.60 10.45
N ALA A 131 -3.71 9.62 10.15
CA ALA A 131 -4.44 9.79 8.89
C ALA A 131 -5.22 8.52 8.44
N GLY A 132 -5.87 7.81 9.36
CA GLY A 132 -6.62 6.60 9.01
C GLY A 132 -5.74 5.41 8.56
N SER A 133 -4.54 5.28 9.12
CA SER A 133 -3.46 4.32 8.81
C SER A 133 -2.46 4.75 7.74
N PHE A 134 -2.72 5.82 6.99
CA PHE A 134 -1.81 6.23 5.90
C PHE A 134 -0.39 6.55 6.38
N LEU A 135 -0.21 7.04 7.61
CA LEU A 135 1.13 7.27 8.17
C LEU A 135 1.95 5.98 8.20
N ALA A 136 1.39 4.91 8.77
CA ALA A 136 2.03 3.60 8.83
C ALA A 136 2.26 3.01 7.43
N VAL A 137 1.24 3.07 6.58
CA VAL A 137 1.32 2.46 5.24
C VAL A 137 2.36 3.17 4.37
N ASN A 138 2.42 4.51 4.41
CA ASN A 138 3.46 5.29 3.73
C ASN A 138 4.87 4.97 4.29
N ASN A 139 5.01 4.84 5.62
CA ASN A 139 6.28 4.46 6.23
C ASN A 139 6.74 3.08 5.77
N VAL A 140 5.84 2.09 5.74
CA VAL A 140 6.14 0.72 5.28
C VAL A 140 6.48 0.70 3.79
N TYR A 141 5.83 1.53 2.98
CA TYR A 141 6.10 1.62 1.55
C TYR A 141 7.46 2.26 1.24
N SER A 142 7.80 3.36 1.92
CA SER A 142 8.94 4.21 1.56
C SER A 142 10.20 4.00 2.41
N VAL A 143 10.06 3.55 3.66
CA VAL A 143 11.14 3.61 4.66
C VAL A 143 11.48 2.23 5.25
N ALA A 144 10.50 1.37 5.48
CA ALA A 144 10.72 0.09 6.16
C ALA A 144 11.72 -0.81 5.41
N PRO A 145 12.49 -1.64 6.16
CA PRO A 145 13.31 -2.69 5.56
C PRO A 145 12.54 -3.57 4.58
N LYS A 146 13.12 -3.76 3.40
CA LYS A 146 12.57 -4.60 2.31
C LYS A 146 13.12 -6.02 2.37
N ASP A 147 13.38 -6.53 3.57
CA ASP A 147 14.03 -7.82 3.80
C ASP A 147 13.08 -8.90 4.38
N GLY A 148 11.84 -8.51 4.71
CA GLY A 148 10.83 -9.39 5.30
C GLY A 148 10.76 -9.34 6.83
N THR A 149 11.45 -8.40 7.48
CA THR A 149 11.38 -8.18 8.94
C THR A 149 10.28 -7.19 9.37
N VAL A 150 9.47 -6.70 8.44
CA VAL A 150 8.35 -5.78 8.73
C VAL A 150 7.06 -6.30 8.11
N LEU A 151 6.09 -6.57 8.97
CA LEU A 151 4.68 -6.72 8.62
C LEU A 151 3.94 -5.45 8.99
N ALA A 152 2.81 -5.23 8.33
CA ALA A 152 1.96 -4.08 8.58
C ALA A 152 0.49 -4.44 8.45
N LEU A 153 -0.33 -3.72 9.22
CA LEU A 153 -1.78 -3.75 9.15
C LEU A 153 -2.27 -2.31 8.97
N GLY A 154 -3.12 -2.10 7.95
CA GLY A 154 -3.73 -0.82 7.63
C GLY A 154 -5.23 -0.94 7.33
N ALA A 155 -5.81 0.11 6.75
CA ALA A 155 -7.23 0.13 6.41
C ALA A 155 -7.58 -0.94 5.35
N PRO A 156 -8.79 -1.53 5.42
CA PRO A 156 -9.27 -2.41 4.35
C PRO A 156 -9.51 -1.64 3.04
N THR A 157 -9.59 -0.32 3.08
CA THR A 157 -9.91 0.53 1.93
C THR A 157 -8.69 1.04 1.15
N LEU A 158 -7.47 0.67 1.54
CA LEU A 158 -6.23 1.25 0.99
C LEU A 158 -6.18 1.23 -0.55
N ALA A 159 -6.61 0.14 -1.17
CA ALA A 159 -6.60 0.01 -2.63
C ALA A 159 -7.56 0.98 -3.30
N LEU A 160 -8.70 1.27 -2.66
CA LEU A 160 -9.65 2.24 -3.15
C LEU A 160 -9.14 3.67 -2.91
N ASP A 161 -8.56 3.95 -1.75
CA ASP A 161 -7.96 5.25 -1.44
C ASP A 161 -6.84 5.63 -2.42
N GLU A 162 -5.99 4.66 -2.80
CA GLU A 162 -4.99 4.83 -3.87
C GLU A 162 -5.65 5.20 -5.20
N ARG A 163 -6.65 4.43 -5.63
CA ARG A 163 -7.30 4.65 -6.93
C ARG A 163 -8.08 5.95 -7.00
N LEU A 164 -8.64 6.38 -5.88
CA LEU A 164 -9.36 7.65 -5.79
C LEU A 164 -8.42 8.86 -5.77
N GLY A 165 -7.13 8.66 -5.47
CA GLY A 165 -6.16 9.74 -5.29
C GLY A 165 -6.37 10.50 -3.98
N THR A 166 -6.78 9.79 -2.91
CA THR A 166 -7.02 10.40 -1.60
C THR A 166 -5.76 11.12 -1.12
N SER A 167 -5.94 12.31 -0.53
CA SER A 167 -4.84 13.13 -0.04
C SER A 167 -3.93 12.33 0.92
N ASN A 168 -2.62 12.56 0.81
CA ASN A 168 -1.55 11.88 1.57
C ASN A 168 -1.34 10.39 1.27
N VAL A 169 -1.98 9.80 0.26
CA VAL A 169 -1.57 8.48 -0.25
C VAL A 169 -0.26 8.63 -1.02
N ARG A 170 0.77 7.88 -0.61
CA ARG A 170 2.09 7.82 -1.27
C ARG A 170 2.56 6.39 -1.51
N PHE A 171 1.62 5.44 -1.45
CA PHE A 171 1.86 4.02 -1.63
C PHE A 171 1.14 3.52 -2.88
N LYS A 172 1.59 2.37 -3.38
CA LYS A 172 0.89 1.58 -4.38
C LYS A 172 0.59 0.21 -3.82
N THR A 173 -0.69 -0.09 -3.64
CA THR A 173 -1.15 -1.28 -2.93
C THR A 173 -0.81 -2.57 -3.64
N ALA A 174 -0.73 -2.55 -4.97
CA ALA A 174 -0.31 -3.68 -5.78
C ALA A 174 1.18 -4.04 -5.62
N GLU A 175 2.03 -3.12 -5.16
CA GLU A 175 3.47 -3.36 -4.97
C GLU A 175 3.80 -3.96 -3.60
N PHE A 176 2.89 -3.91 -2.62
CA PHE A 176 3.08 -4.60 -1.34
C PHE A 176 3.06 -6.12 -1.51
N GLY A 177 3.80 -6.81 -0.64
CA GLY A 177 3.68 -8.25 -0.48
C GLY A 177 2.53 -8.58 0.47
N TRP A 178 1.34 -8.87 -0.05
CA TRP A 178 0.20 -9.26 0.79
C TRP A 178 0.42 -10.64 1.39
N VAL A 179 0.34 -10.75 2.72
CA VAL A 179 0.69 -11.97 3.48
C VAL A 179 -0.56 -12.80 3.79
N GLY A 180 -1.66 -12.16 4.18
CA GLY A 180 -2.94 -12.82 4.40
C GLY A 180 -3.94 -11.96 5.17
N ARG A 181 -5.21 -12.40 5.16
CA ARG A 181 -6.31 -11.78 5.90
C ARG A 181 -6.71 -12.68 7.08
N VAL A 182 -6.91 -12.11 8.26
CA VAL A 182 -7.41 -12.84 9.44
C VAL A 182 -8.94 -12.87 9.48
N ASP A 183 -9.58 -11.75 9.13
CA ASP A 183 -11.03 -11.57 9.20
C ASP A 183 -11.54 -10.65 8.09
N SER A 184 -12.77 -10.86 7.59
CA SER A 184 -13.37 -10.04 6.53
C SER A 184 -13.81 -8.64 6.99
N LEU A 185 -13.88 -8.41 8.31
CA LEU A 185 -14.16 -7.11 8.95
C LEU A 185 -15.47 -6.44 8.50
N ILE A 186 -16.60 -6.88 9.08
CA ILE A 186 -17.89 -6.20 8.88
C ILE A 186 -17.98 -4.95 9.76
N ASN A 187 -18.14 -3.78 9.12
CA ASN A 187 -18.41 -2.52 9.83
C ASN A 187 -19.91 -2.26 9.93
N ILE A 188 -20.29 -1.52 10.96
CA ILE A 188 -21.66 -1.09 11.23
C ILE A 188 -21.67 0.41 11.53
N VAL A 189 -22.80 1.05 11.27
CA VAL A 189 -23.11 2.37 11.81
C VAL A 189 -24.19 2.19 12.86
N PHE A 190 -23.96 2.70 14.06
CA PHE A 190 -24.92 2.65 15.16
C PHE A 190 -25.14 4.03 15.79
N MET A 191 -26.31 4.17 16.41
CA MET A 191 -26.70 5.35 17.20
C MET A 191 -26.87 4.96 18.67
N TRP A 192 -26.56 5.89 19.56
CA TRP A 192 -26.74 5.74 21.00
C TRP A 192 -28.22 5.72 21.39
N HIS A 193 -28.55 5.08 22.50
CA HIS A 193 -29.94 4.91 22.95
C HIS A 193 -30.65 6.23 23.26
N THR A 194 -29.93 7.33 23.51
CA THR A 194 -30.54 8.66 23.70
C THR A 194 -30.83 9.40 22.40
N SER A 195 -30.24 9.00 21.26
CA SER A 195 -30.47 9.67 19.98
C SER A 195 -31.91 9.48 19.49
N LYS A 196 -32.46 10.46 18.77
CA LYS A 196 -33.75 10.32 18.08
C LYS A 196 -33.68 9.40 16.86
N VAL A 197 -32.48 9.14 16.34
CA VAL A 197 -32.27 8.24 15.19
C VAL A 197 -32.18 6.80 15.68
N LYS A 198 -33.18 5.97 15.35
CA LYS A 198 -33.23 4.54 15.72
C LYS A 198 -33.20 3.61 14.53
N THR A 199 -33.60 4.11 13.36
CA THR A 199 -33.67 3.37 12.11
C THR A 199 -32.92 4.11 11.01
N PHE A 200 -32.62 3.40 9.91
CA PHE A 200 -32.06 4.02 8.72
C PHE A 200 -32.93 5.16 8.18
N ALA A 201 -34.26 4.99 8.20
CA ALA A 201 -35.19 6.02 7.74
C ALA A 201 -35.14 7.28 8.63
N ASP A 202 -34.89 7.13 9.94
CA ASP A 202 -34.74 8.27 10.84
C ASP A 202 -33.48 9.08 10.50
N ALA A 203 -32.41 8.42 10.07
CA ALA A 203 -31.15 9.07 9.69
C ALA A 203 -31.30 9.97 8.46
N GLN A 204 -32.32 9.76 7.64
CA GLN A 204 -32.67 10.65 6.50
C GLN A 204 -33.53 11.83 6.94
N LYS A 205 -34.23 11.73 8.08
CA LYS A 205 -35.17 12.74 8.57
C LYS A 205 -34.50 13.70 9.54
N TYR A 206 -33.82 13.17 10.55
CA TYR A 206 -33.23 13.92 11.65
C TYR A 206 -31.73 14.10 11.44
N GLU A 207 -31.25 15.31 11.71
CA GLU A 207 -29.82 15.52 11.86
C GLU A 207 -29.32 14.81 13.12
N SER A 208 -28.14 14.22 13.05
CA SER A 208 -27.47 13.64 14.22
C SER A 208 -25.95 13.72 14.10
N THR A 209 -25.26 13.75 15.23
CA THR A 209 -23.79 13.85 15.26
C THR A 209 -23.13 12.48 15.34
N LEU A 210 -22.13 12.22 14.51
CA LEU A 210 -21.33 10.99 14.55
C LEU A 210 -19.87 11.32 14.80
N SER A 211 -19.19 10.50 15.59
CA SER A 211 -17.73 10.63 15.75
C SER A 211 -16.99 10.20 14.49
N GLY A 212 -15.95 10.97 14.14
CA GLY A 212 -15.04 10.72 13.02
C GLY A 212 -13.57 10.75 13.47
N THR A 213 -12.72 9.97 12.82
CA THR A 213 -11.27 9.94 13.16
C THR A 213 -10.46 10.65 12.08
N GLY A 214 -9.94 9.91 11.10
CA GLY A 214 -9.26 10.44 9.91
C GLY A 214 -10.03 10.15 8.62
N ALA A 215 -9.72 10.87 7.55
CA ALA A 215 -10.39 10.74 6.26
C ALA A 215 -10.28 9.33 5.64
N GLY A 216 -9.14 8.65 5.82
CA GLY A 216 -8.93 7.26 5.36
C GLY A 216 -9.46 6.19 6.33
N SER A 217 -10.22 6.56 7.37
CA SER A 217 -10.77 5.60 8.33
C SER A 217 -12.21 5.23 7.98
N THR A 218 -12.54 3.94 8.08
CA THR A 218 -13.91 3.42 7.96
C THR A 218 -14.90 4.08 8.94
N VAL A 219 -14.39 4.60 10.06
CA VAL A 219 -15.16 5.41 11.02
C VAL A 219 -15.75 6.65 10.35
N SER A 220 -15.02 7.26 9.43
CA SER A 220 -15.43 8.49 8.73
C SER A 220 -16.04 8.18 7.35
N ILE A 221 -15.43 7.25 6.61
CA ILE A 221 -15.82 6.90 5.23
C ILE A 221 -17.27 6.41 5.18
N TYR A 222 -17.67 5.50 6.06
CA TYR A 222 -18.98 4.87 5.94
C TYR A 222 -20.16 5.80 6.25
N PRO A 223 -20.11 6.66 7.29
CA PRO A 223 -21.08 7.74 7.44
C PRO A 223 -21.09 8.71 6.26
N THR A 224 -19.94 9.04 5.67
CA THR A 224 -19.87 9.86 4.44
C THR A 224 -20.56 9.18 3.26
N VAL A 225 -20.34 7.88 3.05
CA VAL A 225 -21.06 7.09 2.04
C VAL A 225 -22.56 7.15 2.27
N MET A 226 -23.03 7.03 3.52
CA MET A 226 -24.46 7.15 3.83
C MET A 226 -25.01 8.54 3.55
N ASN A 227 -24.27 9.61 3.81
CA ASN A 227 -24.69 10.97 3.48
C ASN A 227 -24.79 11.17 1.96
N ASN A 228 -23.75 10.75 1.23
CA ASN A 228 -23.62 10.98 -0.20
C ASN A 228 -24.65 10.17 -1.01
N VAL A 229 -24.76 8.87 -0.71
CA VAL A 229 -25.65 7.95 -1.42
C VAL A 229 -27.08 8.13 -0.90
N PHE A 230 -27.31 7.91 0.39
CA PHE A 230 -28.65 7.80 0.94
C PHE A 230 -29.26 9.11 1.44
N LYS A 231 -28.54 10.23 1.36
CA LYS A 231 -28.99 11.53 1.88
C LYS A 231 -29.33 11.50 3.37
N THR A 232 -28.61 10.66 4.12
CA THR A 232 -28.63 10.76 5.58
C THR A 232 -28.05 12.11 6.04
N LYS A 233 -28.43 12.53 7.24
CA LYS A 233 -28.13 13.86 7.77
C LYS A 233 -27.09 13.79 8.90
N PHE A 234 -26.07 12.96 8.74
CA PHE A 234 -25.02 12.84 9.74
C PHE A 234 -24.05 14.02 9.68
N LYS A 235 -23.79 14.65 10.84
CA LYS A 235 -22.72 15.64 11.04
C LYS A 235 -21.53 14.94 11.69
N LEU A 236 -20.45 14.77 10.93
CA LEU A 236 -19.24 14.11 11.45
C LEU A 236 -18.41 15.09 12.28
N VAL A 237 -18.19 14.75 13.55
CA VAL A 237 -17.26 15.43 14.45
C VAL A 237 -15.91 14.74 14.34
N MET A 238 -14.98 15.35 13.59
CA MET A 238 -13.68 14.77 13.26
C MET A 238 -12.64 14.99 14.37
N GLY A 239 -11.56 14.20 14.36
CA GLY A 239 -10.37 14.43 15.19
C GLY A 239 -10.18 13.47 16.36
N TYR A 240 -11.13 12.55 16.59
CA TYR A 240 -10.98 11.52 17.63
C TYR A 240 -9.78 10.61 17.37
N LYS A 241 -9.04 10.28 18.43
CA LYS A 241 -7.80 9.50 18.37
C LYS A 241 -8.07 7.99 18.33
N GLY A 242 -8.78 7.54 17.30
CA GLY A 242 -9.14 6.13 17.08
C GLY A 242 -10.55 5.76 17.56
N SER A 243 -10.96 4.52 17.27
CA SER A 243 -12.33 4.04 17.51
C SER A 243 -12.68 3.95 19.00
N ALA A 244 -11.77 3.50 19.87
CA ALA A 244 -12.04 3.43 21.32
C ALA A 244 -12.34 4.81 21.94
N ALA A 245 -11.54 5.83 21.61
CA ALA A 245 -11.80 7.20 22.06
C ALA A 245 -13.11 7.77 21.50
N ALA A 246 -13.44 7.43 20.25
CA ALA A 246 -14.68 7.84 19.60
C ALA A 246 -15.92 7.14 20.20
N GLN A 247 -15.82 5.88 20.59
CA GLN A 247 -16.87 5.13 21.31
C GLN A 247 -17.13 5.72 22.69
N LEU A 248 -16.07 6.04 23.45
CA LEU A 248 -16.20 6.72 24.74
C LEU A 248 -16.93 8.07 24.63
N ALA A 249 -16.71 8.81 23.55
CA ALA A 249 -17.42 10.06 23.29
C ALA A 249 -18.92 9.84 23.06
N VAL A 250 -19.31 8.72 22.43
CA VAL A 250 -20.71 8.33 22.31
C VAL A 250 -21.31 8.00 23.68
N GLU A 251 -20.60 7.22 24.51
CA GLU A 251 -21.06 6.88 25.87
C GLU A 251 -21.28 8.12 26.73
N ARG A 252 -20.44 9.13 26.57
CA ARG A 252 -20.51 10.42 27.27
C ARG A 252 -21.56 11.37 26.71
N GLY A 253 -22.19 11.02 25.58
CA GLY A 253 -23.18 11.87 24.90
C GLY A 253 -22.57 13.09 24.19
N GLU A 254 -21.27 13.10 23.91
CA GLU A 254 -20.61 14.16 23.13
C GLU A 254 -21.01 14.09 21.64
N VAL A 255 -21.28 12.88 21.15
CA VAL A 255 -21.85 12.59 19.83
C VAL A 255 -22.92 11.52 19.96
N GLU A 256 -23.82 11.44 18.99
CA GLU A 256 -24.96 10.52 19.02
C GLU A 256 -24.69 9.16 18.39
N GLY A 257 -23.64 9.00 17.58
CA GLY A 257 -23.38 7.74 16.87
C GLY A 257 -21.93 7.54 16.46
N HIS A 258 -21.66 6.36 15.92
CA HIS A 258 -20.33 5.94 15.49
C HIS A 258 -20.39 4.86 14.41
N SER A 259 -19.34 4.81 13.58
CA SER A 259 -19.08 3.70 12.66
C SER A 259 -17.89 2.89 13.16
N THR A 260 -18.01 1.57 13.26
CA THR A 260 -16.91 0.67 13.66
C THR A 260 -17.20 -0.77 13.26
N SER A 261 -16.23 -1.68 13.44
CA SER A 261 -16.45 -3.11 13.22
C SER A 261 -17.43 -3.71 14.23
N TRP A 262 -18.30 -4.62 13.79
CA TRP A 262 -19.19 -5.38 14.69
C TRP A 262 -18.41 -6.12 15.78
N THR A 263 -17.26 -6.70 15.42
CA THR A 263 -16.36 -7.35 16.38
C THR A 263 -15.85 -6.40 17.47
N ALA A 264 -15.53 -5.14 17.14
CA ALA A 264 -15.11 -4.16 18.17
C ALA A 264 -16.21 -3.92 19.22
N VAL A 265 -17.47 -3.79 18.79
CA VAL A 265 -18.60 -3.64 19.71
C VAL A 265 -18.80 -4.90 20.54
N LYS A 266 -18.78 -6.09 19.93
CA LYS A 266 -18.94 -7.37 20.66
C LYS A 266 -17.89 -7.60 21.74
N VAL A 267 -16.64 -7.22 21.46
CA VAL A 267 -15.50 -7.44 22.36
C VAL A 267 -15.41 -6.34 23.41
N GLY A 268 -15.44 -5.08 22.99
CA GLY A 268 -15.27 -3.93 23.88
C GLY A 268 -16.50 -3.59 24.71
N HIS A 269 -17.69 -3.85 24.16
CA HIS A 269 -18.97 -3.45 24.75
C HIS A 269 -20.04 -4.55 24.60
N PRO A 270 -19.80 -5.76 25.17
CA PRO A 270 -20.68 -6.91 24.99
C PRO A 270 -22.11 -6.69 25.48
N ASP A 271 -22.36 -5.71 26.35
CA ASP A 271 -23.67 -5.36 26.89
C ASP A 271 -24.49 -4.46 25.95
N TRP A 272 -23.86 -3.69 25.07
CA TRP A 272 -24.55 -2.60 24.36
C TRP A 272 -25.70 -3.05 23.47
N TRP A 273 -25.48 -4.10 22.68
CA TRP A 273 -26.52 -4.61 21.79
C TRP A 273 -27.61 -5.38 22.56
N PRO A 274 -27.29 -6.37 23.44
CA PRO A 274 -28.31 -7.09 24.20
C PRO A 274 -29.17 -6.18 25.09
N THR A 275 -28.60 -5.12 25.66
CA THR A 275 -29.31 -4.18 26.54
C THR A 275 -29.91 -2.97 25.81
N LYS A 276 -29.88 -2.97 24.46
CA LYS A 276 -30.45 -1.90 23.61
C LYS A 276 -29.84 -0.51 23.86
N LYS A 277 -28.59 -0.43 24.31
CA LYS A 277 -27.84 0.84 24.41
C LYS A 277 -27.47 1.42 23.05
N ILE A 278 -27.46 0.60 22.00
CA ILE A 278 -27.23 1.03 20.63
C ILE A 278 -28.35 0.57 19.70
N SER A 279 -28.61 1.36 18.65
CA SER A 279 -29.44 0.99 17.50
C SER A 279 -28.54 0.90 16.27
N ILE A 280 -28.37 -0.31 15.73
CA ILE A 280 -27.56 -0.54 14.54
C ILE A 280 -28.41 -0.24 13.31
N LEU A 281 -27.95 0.68 12.46
CA LEU A 281 -28.72 1.16 11.31
C LEU A 281 -28.45 0.35 10.05
N VAL A 282 -27.18 0.01 9.82
CA VAL A 282 -26.71 -0.60 8.57
C VAL A 282 -25.40 -1.37 8.81
N GLN A 283 -25.18 -2.38 7.97
CA GLN A 283 -23.93 -3.13 7.88
C GLN A 283 -23.20 -2.82 6.56
N PHE A 284 -21.88 -2.78 6.60
CA PHE A 284 -21.02 -2.63 5.43
C PHE A 284 -20.39 -3.98 5.11
N GLY A 285 -21.06 -4.72 4.24
CA GLY A 285 -20.61 -5.98 3.68
C GLY A 285 -21.44 -6.37 2.44
N LEU A 286 -20.92 -7.28 1.62
CA LEU A 286 -21.64 -7.80 0.45
C LEU A 286 -22.83 -8.69 0.83
N LYS A 287 -22.80 -9.26 2.04
CA LYS A 287 -23.83 -10.13 2.60
C LYS A 287 -24.07 -9.72 4.05
N ARG A 288 -25.29 -9.94 4.55
CA ARG A 288 -25.60 -9.70 5.97
C ARG A 288 -24.73 -10.59 6.85
N HIS A 289 -24.27 -10.04 7.97
CA HIS A 289 -23.57 -10.83 8.97
C HIS A 289 -24.55 -11.84 9.61
N PRO A 290 -24.15 -13.11 9.85
CA PRO A 290 -25.03 -14.14 10.40
C PRO A 290 -25.66 -13.77 11.76
N GLU A 291 -24.95 -13.00 12.59
CA GLU A 291 -25.45 -12.53 13.88
C GLU A 291 -26.33 -11.26 13.79
N LEU A 292 -26.40 -10.62 12.62
CA LEU A 292 -27.19 -9.40 12.38
C LEU A 292 -28.15 -9.59 11.17
N PRO A 293 -28.94 -10.68 11.10
CA PRO A 293 -29.72 -10.99 9.89
C PRO A 293 -30.86 -9.99 9.61
N GLY A 294 -31.33 -9.31 10.66
CA GLY A 294 -32.39 -8.29 10.59
C GLY A 294 -31.90 -6.88 10.27
N ILE A 295 -30.58 -6.64 10.23
CA ILE A 295 -30.02 -5.33 9.87
C ILE A 295 -29.67 -5.35 8.38
N PRO A 296 -30.09 -4.37 7.56
CA PRO A 296 -29.76 -4.35 6.14
C PRO A 296 -28.27 -4.10 5.91
N THR A 297 -27.74 -4.60 4.79
CA THR A 297 -26.46 -4.11 4.27
C THR A 297 -26.65 -2.76 3.58
N ALA A 298 -25.57 -2.01 3.38
CA ALA A 298 -25.61 -0.82 2.53
C ALA A 298 -26.09 -1.18 1.10
N VAL A 299 -25.68 -2.34 0.58
CA VAL A 299 -26.10 -2.81 -0.76
C VAL A 299 -27.60 -3.13 -0.80
N ASP A 300 -28.19 -3.64 0.28
CA ASP A 300 -29.64 -3.90 0.40
C ASP A 300 -30.47 -2.61 0.33
N LEU A 301 -29.86 -1.47 0.70
CA LEU A 301 -30.51 -0.17 0.77
C LEU A 301 -30.39 0.64 -0.54
N ALA A 302 -29.67 0.11 -1.54
CA ALA A 302 -29.53 0.75 -2.84
C ALA A 302 -30.91 0.96 -3.49
N ARG A 303 -31.14 2.16 -4.04
CA ARG A 303 -32.42 2.56 -4.63
C ARG A 303 -32.48 2.31 -6.13
N ASP A 304 -31.32 2.24 -6.77
CA ASP A 304 -31.15 2.01 -8.19
C ASP A 304 -29.88 1.18 -8.46
N ASP A 305 -29.70 0.80 -9.72
CA ASP A 305 -28.57 -0.04 -10.15
C ASP A 305 -27.22 0.67 -10.02
N ASP A 306 -27.17 1.99 -10.15
CA ASP A 306 -25.93 2.76 -10.05
C ASP A 306 -25.44 2.80 -8.60
N GLU A 307 -26.33 3.05 -7.63
CA GLU A 307 -26.04 2.94 -6.21
C GLU A 307 -25.62 1.52 -5.85
N LYS A 308 -26.34 0.52 -6.34
CA LYS A 308 -26.04 -0.89 -6.08
C LYS A 308 -24.65 -1.26 -6.59
N GLN A 309 -24.30 -0.84 -7.80
CA GLN A 309 -22.97 -1.05 -8.39
C GLN A 309 -21.88 -0.36 -7.58
N ALA A 310 -22.06 0.93 -7.26
CA ALA A 310 -21.08 1.70 -6.50
C ALA A 310 -20.84 1.10 -5.11
N LEU A 311 -21.91 0.80 -4.38
CA LEU A 311 -21.83 0.19 -3.04
C LEU A 311 -21.21 -1.21 -3.10
N SER A 312 -21.60 -2.03 -4.08
CA SER A 312 -21.00 -3.35 -4.27
C SER A 312 -19.51 -3.27 -4.56
N ALA A 313 -19.06 -2.28 -5.35
CA ALA A 313 -17.63 -2.06 -5.61
C ALA A 313 -16.87 -1.62 -4.34
N ILE A 314 -17.44 -0.72 -3.53
CA ILE A 314 -16.83 -0.31 -2.24
C ILE A 314 -16.75 -1.50 -1.29
N MET A 315 -17.80 -2.32 -1.19
CA MET A 315 -17.84 -3.50 -0.32
C MET A 315 -16.89 -4.59 -0.80
N ALA A 316 -16.82 -4.86 -2.10
CA ALA A 316 -15.86 -5.80 -2.67
C ALA A 316 -14.41 -5.37 -2.44
N ALA A 317 -14.10 -4.07 -2.55
CA ALA A 317 -12.77 -3.57 -2.21
C ALA A 317 -12.46 -3.71 -0.71
N SER A 318 -13.48 -3.58 0.15
CA SER A 318 -13.33 -3.71 1.61
C SER A 318 -13.15 -5.16 2.08
N GLU A 319 -13.38 -6.17 1.23
CA GLU A 319 -13.10 -7.59 1.54
C GLU A 319 -11.61 -7.86 1.79
N ILE A 320 -10.72 -6.90 1.55
CA ILE A 320 -9.34 -6.93 2.06
C ILE A 320 -9.35 -7.17 3.58
N GLY A 321 -10.31 -6.60 4.31
CA GLY A 321 -10.56 -6.87 5.73
C GLY A 321 -9.37 -6.58 6.64
N THR A 322 -9.23 -7.36 7.72
CA THR A 322 -8.08 -7.30 8.62
C THR A 322 -6.90 -8.06 8.02
N ALA A 323 -6.21 -7.39 7.11
CA ALA A 323 -5.11 -7.94 6.33
C ALA A 323 -3.72 -7.48 6.80
N PHE A 324 -2.76 -8.37 6.60
CA PHE A 324 -1.34 -8.14 6.84
C PHE A 324 -0.58 -8.16 5.52
N PHE A 325 0.37 -7.24 5.38
CA PHE A 325 1.26 -7.13 4.23
C PHE A 325 2.67 -6.76 4.67
N THR A 326 3.65 -6.96 3.80
CA THR A 326 5.06 -6.56 3.98
C THR A 326 5.45 -5.51 2.94
N ALA A 327 6.57 -4.83 3.17
CA ALA A 327 7.10 -3.80 2.29
C ALA A 327 7.30 -4.27 0.83
N PRO A 328 7.26 -3.36 -0.16
CA PRO A 328 7.54 -3.70 -1.56
C PRO A 328 8.97 -4.21 -1.75
N GLY A 329 9.16 -5.15 -2.68
CA GLY A 329 10.47 -5.65 -3.07
C GLY A 329 11.14 -6.63 -2.10
N VAL A 330 10.39 -7.14 -1.11
CA VAL A 330 10.86 -8.23 -0.24
C VAL A 330 11.23 -9.47 -1.08
N PRO A 331 12.36 -10.14 -0.78
CA PRO A 331 12.76 -11.33 -1.54
C PRO A 331 11.63 -12.38 -1.61
N PRO A 332 11.40 -13.00 -2.79
CA PRO A 332 10.26 -13.89 -3.00
C PRO A 332 10.18 -15.07 -2.01
N ASP A 333 11.33 -15.61 -1.61
CA ASP A 333 11.43 -16.70 -0.64
C ASP A 333 11.01 -16.26 0.78
N ARG A 334 11.33 -15.02 1.18
CA ARG A 334 10.88 -14.43 2.45
C ARG A 334 9.39 -14.14 2.44
N LEU A 335 8.86 -13.58 1.35
CA LEU A 335 7.41 -13.39 1.21
C LEU A 335 6.66 -14.72 1.24
N ALA A 336 7.17 -15.74 0.53
CA ALA A 336 6.59 -17.07 0.56
C ALA A 336 6.60 -17.64 1.99
N ALA A 337 7.71 -17.52 2.72
CA ALA A 337 7.80 -17.97 4.11
C ALA A 337 6.80 -17.26 5.03
N LEU A 338 6.64 -15.94 4.91
CA LEU A 338 5.65 -15.17 5.67
C LEU A 338 4.22 -15.63 5.37
N ARG A 339 3.88 -15.86 4.09
CA ARG A 339 2.56 -16.38 3.69
C ARG A 339 2.30 -17.77 4.25
N ARG A 340 3.27 -18.68 4.15
CA ARG A 340 3.15 -20.04 4.69
C ARG A 340 3.02 -20.02 6.21
N ALA A 341 3.80 -19.18 6.90
CA ALA A 341 3.71 -19.01 8.35
C ALA A 341 2.34 -18.46 8.78
N PHE A 342 1.81 -17.49 8.05
CA PHE A 342 0.48 -16.96 8.28
C PHE A 342 -0.60 -18.02 8.09
N ASP A 343 -0.58 -18.76 6.98
CA ASP A 343 -1.53 -19.83 6.70
C ASP A 343 -1.48 -20.95 7.76
N ALA A 344 -0.28 -21.27 8.28
CA ALA A 344 -0.12 -22.21 9.39
C ALA A 344 -0.71 -21.64 10.70
N THR A 345 -0.49 -20.36 10.97
CA THR A 345 -1.04 -19.67 12.15
C THR A 345 -2.57 -19.69 12.15
N MET A 346 -3.21 -19.50 10.99
CA MET A 346 -4.68 -19.54 10.88
C MET A 346 -5.28 -20.93 11.17
N LYS A 347 -4.46 -21.98 11.17
CA LYS A 347 -4.87 -23.37 11.49
C LYS A 347 -4.37 -23.82 12.87
N ASP A 348 -3.64 -22.97 13.57
CA ASP A 348 -3.02 -23.31 14.82
C ASP A 348 -4.06 -23.41 15.96
N PRO A 349 -4.18 -24.55 16.65
CA PRO A 349 -5.17 -24.73 17.72
C PRO A 349 -5.05 -23.71 18.85
N GLU A 350 -3.83 -23.28 19.21
CA GLU A 350 -3.64 -22.29 20.27
C GLU A 350 -4.07 -20.90 19.80
N PHE A 351 -3.81 -20.54 18.54
CA PHE A 351 -4.29 -19.30 17.95
C PHE A 351 -5.82 -19.27 17.90
N LEU A 352 -6.44 -20.37 17.44
CA LEU A 352 -7.89 -20.49 17.36
C LEU A 352 -8.55 -20.47 18.76
N ALA A 353 -7.94 -21.14 19.74
CA ALA A 353 -8.43 -21.10 21.12
C ALA A 353 -8.30 -19.70 21.73
N ASP A 354 -7.17 -19.02 21.55
CA ASP A 354 -6.95 -17.66 22.04
C ASP A 354 -7.95 -16.69 21.42
N THR A 355 -8.09 -16.70 20.09
CA THR A 355 -9.02 -15.81 19.38
C THR A 355 -10.47 -16.06 19.80
N ALA A 356 -10.88 -17.31 19.98
CA ALA A 356 -12.20 -17.65 20.52
C ALA A 356 -12.41 -17.13 21.95
N LYS A 357 -11.40 -17.27 22.84
CA LYS A 357 -11.45 -16.77 24.22
C LYS A 357 -11.67 -15.26 24.29
N ILE A 358 -11.08 -14.51 23.37
CA ILE A 358 -11.27 -13.05 23.25
C ILE A 358 -12.34 -12.66 22.23
N LYS A 359 -13.18 -13.62 21.79
CA LYS A 359 -14.34 -13.43 20.90
C LYS A 359 -14.03 -12.76 19.56
N LEU A 360 -12.81 -12.95 19.06
CA LEU A 360 -12.45 -12.55 17.69
C LEU A 360 -13.00 -13.57 16.69
N THR A 361 -13.40 -13.06 15.52
CA THR A 361 -13.77 -13.89 14.38
C THR A 361 -12.54 -14.21 13.54
N VAL A 362 -12.52 -15.41 12.93
CA VAL A 362 -11.43 -15.84 12.06
C VAL A 362 -12.04 -16.32 10.75
N GLY A 363 -11.82 -15.53 9.69
CA GLY A 363 -12.34 -15.76 8.34
C GLY A 363 -11.24 -15.56 7.30
N PRO A 364 -10.25 -16.48 7.24
CA PRO A 364 -8.98 -16.19 6.63
C PRO A 364 -9.04 -16.16 5.10
N MET A 365 -8.12 -15.40 4.50
CA MET A 365 -7.83 -15.43 3.06
C MET A 365 -6.33 -15.49 2.88
N THR A 366 -5.85 -16.34 1.96
CA THR A 366 -4.41 -16.49 1.70
C THR A 366 -3.83 -15.21 1.10
N GLY A 367 -2.53 -14.99 1.30
CA GLY A 367 -1.84 -13.83 0.73
C GLY A 367 -1.91 -13.77 -0.80
N GLU A 368 -1.93 -14.91 -1.48
CA GLU A 368 -2.06 -14.97 -2.95
C GLU A 368 -3.45 -14.55 -3.42
N ALA A 369 -4.52 -15.01 -2.75
CA ALA A 369 -5.89 -14.58 -3.07
C ALA A 369 -6.08 -13.09 -2.77
N LEU A 370 -5.50 -12.62 -1.67
CA LEU A 370 -5.54 -11.22 -1.28
C LEU A 370 -4.79 -10.31 -2.26
N GLN A 371 -3.62 -10.73 -2.75
CA GLN A 371 -2.88 -10.01 -3.79
C GLN A 371 -3.73 -9.86 -5.05
N LYS A 372 -4.42 -10.93 -5.49
CA LYS A 372 -5.34 -10.88 -6.65
C LYS A 372 -6.50 -9.93 -6.41
N LEU A 373 -7.11 -9.95 -5.22
CA LEU A 373 -8.19 -9.04 -4.86
C LEU A 373 -7.72 -7.59 -4.96
N VAL A 374 -6.58 -7.25 -4.38
CA VAL A 374 -6.03 -5.89 -4.41
C VAL A 374 -5.75 -5.44 -5.85
N THR A 375 -5.12 -6.29 -6.66
CA THR A 375 -4.92 -6.00 -8.09
C THR A 375 -6.22 -5.79 -8.84
N SER A 376 -7.29 -6.52 -8.51
CA SER A 376 -8.60 -6.34 -9.14
C SER A 376 -9.20 -4.95 -8.83
N VAL A 377 -9.01 -4.44 -7.61
CA VAL A 377 -9.44 -3.08 -7.24
C VAL A 377 -8.65 -2.03 -8.02
N SER A 378 -7.36 -2.28 -8.30
CA SER A 378 -6.56 -1.40 -9.15
C SER A 378 -7.09 -1.31 -10.59
N ASN A 379 -7.86 -2.31 -11.04
CA ASN A 379 -8.40 -2.41 -12.39
C ASN A 379 -9.85 -1.91 -12.53
N LEU A 380 -10.41 -1.25 -11.52
CA LEU A 380 -11.73 -0.61 -11.64
C LEU A 380 -11.77 0.32 -12.85
N SER A 381 -12.81 0.17 -13.67
CA SER A 381 -13.02 0.99 -14.87
C SER A 381 -13.15 2.48 -14.51
N PRO A 382 -12.82 3.42 -15.41
CA PRO A 382 -12.99 4.84 -15.15
C PRO A 382 -14.42 5.23 -14.74
N GLU A 383 -15.42 4.59 -15.36
CA GLU A 383 -16.83 4.79 -15.02
C GLU A 383 -17.13 4.32 -13.59
N MET A 384 -16.73 3.10 -13.22
CA MET A 384 -16.94 2.59 -11.87
C MET A 384 -16.21 3.44 -10.83
N LEU A 385 -14.99 3.89 -11.15
CA LEU A 385 -14.21 4.77 -10.28
C LEU A 385 -14.93 6.12 -10.04
N ALA A 386 -15.60 6.66 -11.07
CA ALA A 386 -16.40 7.88 -10.92
C ALA A 386 -17.62 7.66 -10.01
N LYS A 387 -18.34 6.55 -10.18
CA LYS A 387 -19.47 6.16 -9.30
C LYS A 387 -19.01 6.00 -7.85
N VAL A 388 -17.91 5.27 -7.64
CA VAL A 388 -17.34 5.08 -6.30
C VAL A 388 -16.87 6.42 -5.71
N ARG A 389 -16.22 7.29 -6.48
CA ARG A 389 -15.79 8.61 -6.00
C ARG A 389 -16.96 9.46 -5.49
N ALA A 390 -18.08 9.48 -6.22
CA ALA A 390 -19.27 10.22 -5.82
C ALA A 390 -19.85 9.73 -4.49
N ALA A 391 -19.80 8.42 -4.22
CA ALA A 391 -20.23 7.85 -2.96
C ALA A 391 -19.21 8.09 -1.83
N TYR A 392 -17.91 7.96 -2.13
CA TYR A 392 -16.86 7.76 -1.13
C TYR A 392 -16.21 9.05 -0.62
N THR A 393 -16.09 10.08 -1.45
CA THR A 393 -15.37 11.30 -1.07
C THR A 393 -16.27 12.28 -0.33
N THR A 394 -15.76 12.89 0.74
CA THR A 394 -16.35 14.11 1.29
C THR A 394 -16.29 15.17 0.19
N GLY A 395 -17.43 15.71 -0.25
CA GLY A 395 -17.44 16.84 -1.18
C GLY A 395 -16.50 17.94 -0.68
N LYS A 396 -15.85 18.66 -1.59
CA LYS A 396 -15.02 19.83 -1.22
C LYS A 396 -15.89 20.72 -0.32
N GLN A 397 -15.55 20.81 0.96
CA GLN A 397 -16.06 21.87 1.82
C GLN A 397 -15.48 23.20 1.35
#